data_AF-A0AAE7M4V1-F1
#
_entry.id   AF-A0AAE7M4V1-F1
#
_cell.length_a   1.000
_cell.length_b   1.000
_cell.length_c   1.000
_cell.angle_alpha   90.00
_cell.angle_beta   90.00
_cell.angle_gamma   90.00
#
_symmetry.space_group_name_H-M   'P 1'
#
loop_
_entity.id
_entity.type
_entity.pdbx_description
1 polymer ?
#
loop_
_entity_poly.entity_id
_entity_poly.type
_entity_poly.pdbx_seq_one_letter_code
_entity_poly.pdbx_strand_id
1 'polypeptide(L)'
;MSEFFEAIWHGEGIGDGGDLQEALQAYVAVKPDDNDWIEACAAEGAAPRIERFASFDAYLDNEDALETIPVTPQMIVVAIEQLPV
;
A
#
# COMPACT_ATOMS: atom_id res chain seq x y z
N MET A 1 14.39 4.06 15.62
CA MET A 1 13.36 3.12 15.15
C MET A 1 13.24 3.33 13.65
N SER A 2 13.11 2.25 12.88
CA SER A 2 12.85 2.35 11.44
C SER A 2 11.40 2.78 11.21
N GLU A 3 11.16 3.48 10.10
CA GLU A 3 9.81 3.83 9.67
C GLU A 3 8.99 2.57 9.38
N PHE A 4 7.67 2.72 9.37
CA PHE A 4 6.72 1.64 9.04
C PHE A 4 5.68 2.16 8.06
N PHE A 5 5.33 1.35 7.07
CA PHE A 5 4.43 1.72 5.98
C PHE A 5 3.34 0.66 5.84
N GLU A 6 2.08 1.05 6.06
CA GLU A 6 0.92 0.17 5.87
C GLU A 6 0.28 0.44 4.50
N ALA A 7 0.02 -0.60 3.71
CA ALA A 7 -0.68 -0.50 2.45
C ALA A 7 -2.18 -0.70 2.65
N ILE A 8 -2.99 0.25 2.17
CA ILE A 8 -4.43 0.26 2.34
C ILE A 8 -5.16 0.13 1.01
N TRP A 9 -6.13 -0.79 0.94
CA TRP A 9 -7.02 -1.02 -0.20
C TRP A 9 -8.46 -1.18 0.28
N HIS A 10 -9.41 -0.47 -0.34
CA HIS A 10 -10.82 -0.43 0.11
C HIS A 10 -11.01 -0.11 1.61
N GLY A 11 -10.07 0.65 2.19
CA GLY A 11 -10.09 1.01 3.62
C GLY A 11 -9.55 -0.05 4.56
N GLU A 12 -9.06 -1.18 4.04
CA GLU A 12 -8.45 -2.26 4.82
C GLU A 12 -6.94 -2.36 4.57
N GLY A 13 -6.18 -2.70 5.61
CA GLY A 13 -4.76 -3.02 5.51
C GLY A 13 -4.55 -4.35 4.78
N ILE A 14 -3.74 -4.33 3.73
CA ILE A 14 -3.44 -5.51 2.89
C ILE A 14 -2.01 -6.03 3.07
N GLY A 15 -1.21 -5.34 3.88
CA GLY A 15 0.18 -5.67 4.15
C GLY A 15 1.01 -4.43 4.39
N ASP A 16 2.26 -4.64 4.77
CA ASP A 16 3.16 -3.59 5.23
C ASP A 16 4.54 -3.65 4.57
N GLY A 17 5.38 -2.66 4.87
CA GLY A 17 6.78 -2.61 4.48
C GLY A 17 7.62 -1.71 5.38
N GLY A 18 8.92 -1.96 5.40
CA GLY A 18 9.91 -1.10 6.05
C GLY A 18 10.25 0.16 5.24
N ASP A 19 9.83 0.21 3.98
CA ASP A 19 9.89 1.36 3.10
C ASP A 19 8.67 1.42 2.14
N LEU A 20 8.56 2.52 1.41
CA LEU A 20 7.48 2.74 0.44
C LEU A 20 7.43 1.68 -0.66
N GLN A 21 8.58 1.20 -1.12
CA GLN A 21 8.66 0.24 -2.23
C GLN A 21 8.17 -1.14 -1.78
N GLU A 22 8.60 -1.60 -0.61
CA GLU A 22 8.13 -2.84 -0.01
C GLU A 22 6.62 -2.80 0.28
N ALA A 23 6.11 -1.70 0.86
CA ALA A 23 4.67 -1.56 1.11
C ALA A 23 3.84 -1.55 -0.19
N LEU A 24 4.34 -0.94 -1.27
CA LEU A 24 3.67 -0.99 -2.57
C LEU A 24 3.58 -2.39 -3.16
N GLN A 25 4.48 -3.31 -2.80
CA GLN A 25 4.43 -4.69 -3.28
C GLN A 25 3.28 -5.48 -2.63
N ALA A 26 2.76 -5.06 -1.48
CA ALA A 26 1.62 -5.70 -0.81
C ALA A 26 0.35 -5.73 -1.69
N TYR A 27 0.22 -4.79 -2.64
CA TYR A 27 -0.88 -4.78 -3.61
C TYR A 27 -0.95 -6.05 -4.48
N VAL A 28 0.11 -6.85 -4.57
CA VAL A 28 0.05 -8.16 -5.24
C VAL A 28 -1.01 -9.08 -4.62
N ALA A 29 -1.31 -8.93 -3.32
CA ALA A 29 -2.33 -9.72 -2.62
C ALA A 29 -3.76 -9.46 -3.11
N VAL A 30 -4.01 -8.28 -3.69
CA VAL A 30 -5.32 -7.84 -4.18
C VAL A 30 -5.31 -7.61 -5.69
N LYS A 31 -4.38 -8.24 -6.40
CA LYS A 31 -4.22 -8.11 -7.85
C LYS A 31 -5.53 -8.48 -8.57
N PRO A 32 -6.08 -7.60 -9.42
CA PRO A 32 -7.30 -7.90 -10.17
C PRO A 32 -7.06 -9.02 -11.19
N ASP A 33 -8.09 -9.83 -11.45
CA ASP A 33 -8.00 -11.02 -12.31
C ASP A 33 -7.61 -10.69 -13.76
N ASP A 34 -8.05 -9.55 -14.27
CA ASP A 34 -7.73 -9.01 -15.59
C ASP A 34 -6.45 -8.15 -15.62
N ASN A 35 -5.82 -7.96 -14.45
CA ASN A 35 -4.66 -7.11 -14.24
C ASN A 35 -4.88 -5.62 -14.60
N ASP A 36 -6.14 -5.15 -14.69
CA ASP A 36 -6.46 -3.75 -14.96
C ASP A 36 -6.47 -2.91 -13.68
N TRP A 37 -5.27 -2.44 -13.29
CA TRP A 37 -5.12 -1.56 -12.14
C TRP A 37 -5.74 -0.17 -12.33
N ILE A 38 -5.95 0.28 -13.58
CA ILE A 38 -6.59 1.58 -13.84
C ILE A 38 -8.06 1.48 -13.46
N GLU A 39 -8.75 0.44 -13.94
CA GLU A 39 -10.15 0.18 -13.59
C GLU A 39 -10.30 -0.12 -12.10
N ALA A 40 -9.46 -0.99 -11.54
CA ALA A 40 -9.52 -1.35 -10.13
C ALA A 40 -9.36 -0.13 -9.20
N CYS A 41 -8.41 0.77 -9.47
CA CYS A 41 -8.21 1.96 -8.62
C CYS A 41 -9.30 3.03 -8.83
N ALA A 42 -10.02 3.01 -9.95
CA ALA A 42 -11.12 3.92 -10.22
C ALA A 42 -12.43 3.47 -9.55
N ALA A 43 -12.50 2.24 -9.04
CA ALA A 43 -13.67 1.73 -8.34
C ALA A 43 -13.98 2.56 -7.08
N GLU A 44 -15.27 2.76 -6.83
CA GLU A 44 -15.73 3.51 -5.67
C GLU A 44 -15.23 2.86 -4.38
N GLY A 45 -14.57 3.66 -3.53
CA GLY A 45 -14.01 3.19 -2.26
C GLY A 45 -12.64 2.52 -2.35
N ALA A 46 -12.10 2.21 -3.54
CA ALA A 46 -10.78 1.58 -3.67
C ALA A 46 -9.68 2.40 -2.95
N ALA A 47 -9.66 3.71 -3.23
CA ALA A 47 -8.83 4.72 -2.56
C ALA A 47 -7.45 4.21 -2.09
N PRO A 48 -6.65 3.61 -2.99
CA PRO A 48 -5.37 3.01 -2.64
C PRO A 48 -4.43 4.07 -2.07
N ARG A 49 -3.82 3.75 -0.94
CA ARG A 49 -2.87 4.63 -0.27
C ARG A 49 -1.86 3.84 0.55
N ILE A 50 -0.76 4.49 0.89
CA ILE A 50 0.18 4.03 1.92
C ILE A 50 0.09 5.00 3.10
N GLU A 51 0.03 4.47 4.31
CA GLU A 51 0.10 5.25 5.55
C GLU A 51 1.48 5.05 6.18
N ARG A 52 2.21 6.14 6.40
CA ARG A 52 3.58 6.12 6.97
C ARG A 52 3.52 6.46 8.45
N PHE A 53 4.13 5.63 9.27
CA PHE A 53 4.25 5.78 10.71
C PHE A 53 5.70 5.96 11.13
N ALA A 54 5.91 6.57 12.32
CA ALA A 54 7.24 6.77 12.88
C ALA A 54 7.97 5.45 13.15
N SER A 55 7.22 4.40 13.49
CA SER A 55 7.67 3.04 13.74
C SER A 55 6.50 2.07 13.77
N PHE A 56 6.79 0.77 13.78
CA PHE A 56 5.78 -0.27 14.00
C PHE A 56 5.11 -0.15 15.37
N ASP A 57 5.86 0.22 16.41
CA ASP A 57 5.29 0.46 17.75
C ASP A 57 4.24 1.59 17.73
N ALA A 58 4.51 2.69 17.01
CA ALA A 58 3.56 3.79 16.86
C ALA A 58 2.25 3.34 16.17
N TYR A 59 2.36 2.48 15.16
CA TYR A 59 1.19 1.85 14.52
C TYR A 59 0.40 0.98 15.52
N LEU A 60 1.06 0.12 16.31
CA LEU A 60 0.40 -0.71 17.32
C LEU A 60 -0.26 0.09 18.44
N ASP A 61 0.33 1.23 18.80
CA ASP A 61 -0.21 2.16 19.79
C ASP A 61 -1.39 3.00 19.23
N ASN A 62 -1.76 2.81 17.96
CA ASN A 62 -2.80 3.56 17.24
C ASN A 62 -2.47 5.07 17.16
N GLU A 63 -1.18 5.42 17.07
CA GLU A 63 -0.79 6.78 16.71
C GLU A 63 -1.27 7.11 15.28
N ASP A 64 -1.49 8.39 15.01
CA ASP A 64 -1.85 8.85 13.68
C ASP A 64 -0.71 8.62 12.68
N ALA A 65 -1.05 8.28 11.44
CA ALA A 65 -0.09 8.27 10.35
C ALA A 65 0.57 9.65 10.21
N LEU A 66 1.90 9.67 10.12
CA LEU A 66 2.65 10.89 9.86
C LEU A 66 2.37 11.44 8.45
N GLU A 67 2.04 10.56 7.53
CA GLU A 67 1.76 10.89 6.14
C GLU A 67 0.84 9.84 5.51
N THR A 68 -0.04 10.31 4.63
CA THR A 68 -0.86 9.46 3.78
C THR A 68 -0.47 9.73 2.33
N ILE A 69 0.06 8.72 1.66
CA ILE A 69 0.58 8.80 0.29
C ILE A 69 -0.47 8.19 -0.65
N PRO A 70 -1.14 8.97 -1.51
CA PRO A 70 -2.02 8.43 -2.52
C PRO A 70 -1.26 7.52 -3.47
N VAL A 71 -1.77 6.32 -3.72
CA VAL A 71 -1.15 5.34 -4.61
C VAL A 71 -1.82 5.42 -5.97
N THR A 72 -1.01 5.43 -7.03
CA THR A 72 -1.51 5.39 -8.41
C THR A 72 -1.42 3.98 -8.98
N PRO A 73 -2.23 3.63 -10.00
CA PRO A 73 -2.09 2.36 -10.71
C PRO A 73 -0.66 2.09 -11.19
N GLN A 74 0.03 3.12 -11.67
CA GLN A 74 1.40 3.00 -12.17
C GLN A 74 2.40 2.65 -11.06
N MET A 75 2.22 3.18 -9.84
CA MET A 75 3.07 2.81 -8.70
C MET A 75 2.92 1.33 -8.35
N ILE A 76 1.69 0.82 -8.36
CA ILE A 76 1.39 -0.58 -8.08
C ILE A 76 2.04 -1.49 -9.12
N VAL A 77 1.81 -1.21 -10.41
CA VAL A 77 2.36 -2.02 -11.52
C VAL A 77 3.88 -2.09 -11.42
N VAL A 78 4.56 -0.94 -11.25
CA VAL A 78 6.02 -0.88 -11.15
C VAL A 78 6.55 -1.65 -9.93
N ALA A 79 5.86 -1.58 -8.79
CA ALA A 79 6.28 -2.29 -7.59
C ALA A 79 6.13 -3.81 -7.73
N ILE A 80 4.99 -4.27 -8.26
CA ILE A 80 4.71 -5.70 -8.47
C ILE A 80 5.67 -6.31 -9.49
N GLU A 81 6.04 -5.60 -10.56
CA GLU A 81 7.00 -6.07 -11.57
C GLU A 81 8.41 -6.34 -11.01
N GLN A 82 8.73 -5.81 -9.83
CA GLN A 82 10.02 -5.99 -9.16
C GLN A 82 10.03 -7.18 -8.21
N LEU A 83 8.89 -7.84 -7.98
CA LEU A 83 8.84 -9.06 -7.19
C LEU A 83 9.54 -10.21 -7.91
N PRO A 84 10.24 -11.09 -7.18
CA PRO A 84 10.81 -12.30 -7.76
C PRO A 84 9.70 -13.23 -8.27
N VAL A 85 9.95 -13.83 -9.44
CA VAL A 85 9.10 -14.86 -10.09
C VAL A 85 9.34 -16.25 -9.53
#